data_AF-A0A6B9Z173-F1
#
_entry.id   AF-A0A6B9Z173-F1
#
_cell.length_a   1.000
_cell.length_b   1.000
_cell.length_c   1.000
_cell.angle_alpha   90.00
_cell.angle_beta   90.00
_cell.angle_gamma   90.00
#
_symmetry.space_group_name_H-M   'P 1'
#
loop_
_entity.id
_entity.type
_entity.pdbx_description
1 polymer ?
#
loop_
_entity_poly.entity_id
_entity_poly.type
_entity_poly.pdbx_seq_one_letter_code
_entity_poly.pdbx_strand_id
1 'polypeptide(L)'
;MRITKRRIRKPDNYLLGINPGDNFYVASPVITNANQQLLINAGFTPALNIGEQVLPTVNKAISKFNANGGFITLKGQPKVPAQREFTFQDWHGNWHTKMIDYERYPRQILPAPLIEISIVENLQGEKIARSPLLNNSPGNHNMIKHTINLFLELFGECEILQDNLLPALNIPITRLNWDILPPGNYPWATLQPRIQMVINNTPINTRQAIQDRFEFLSSYTPNFVATGRAGFKGYFVFGYPKHDFYILESIFEGNATYVLGQDWNVVAQLSKGEILDNQLHQYRFLHNDAWQKNINDIM
;
A
#
# COMPACT_ATOMS: atom_id res chain seq x y z
N MET A 1 -26.85 -4.85 11.53
CA MET A 1 -27.01 -6.15 10.83
C MET A 1 -25.63 -6.75 10.63
N ARG A 2 -25.42 -8.02 11.03
CA ARG A 2 -24.13 -8.72 10.85
C ARG A 2 -24.07 -9.44 9.50
N ILE A 3 -22.96 -9.27 8.79
CA ILE A 3 -22.70 -9.81 7.46
C ILE A 3 -21.56 -10.82 7.57
N THR A 4 -21.82 -12.10 7.30
CA THR A 4 -20.86 -13.22 7.45
C THR A 4 -20.56 -13.94 6.13
N LYS A 5 -20.76 -13.26 4.99
CA LYS A 5 -20.55 -13.84 3.66
C LYS A 5 -19.07 -13.85 3.30
N ARG A 6 -18.66 -14.74 2.40
CA ARG A 6 -17.31 -14.68 1.81
C ARG A 6 -17.10 -13.39 1.01
N ARG A 7 -18.09 -13.01 0.20
CA ARG A 7 -18.17 -11.77 -0.59
C ARG A 7 -19.62 -11.41 -0.89
N ILE A 8 -19.88 -10.15 -1.17
CA ILE A 8 -21.16 -9.62 -1.63
C ILE A 8 -21.05 -9.14 -3.09
N ARG A 9 -22.19 -9.15 -3.79
CA ARG A 9 -22.30 -8.64 -5.18
C ARG A 9 -23.08 -7.33 -5.24
N LYS A 10 -24.18 -7.22 -4.49
CA LYS A 10 -25.05 -6.04 -4.41
C LYS A 10 -25.04 -5.50 -2.97
N PRO A 11 -24.34 -4.40 -2.68
CA PRO A 11 -24.33 -3.76 -1.37
C PRO A 11 -25.72 -3.34 -0.88
N ASP A 12 -26.64 -2.94 -1.76
CA ASP A 12 -27.98 -2.46 -1.40
C ASP A 12 -28.75 -3.44 -0.49
N ASN A 13 -28.53 -4.76 -0.68
CA ASN A 13 -29.15 -5.81 0.14
C ASN A 13 -28.69 -5.81 1.61
N TYR A 14 -27.63 -5.08 1.93
CA TYR A 14 -26.96 -5.04 3.24
C TYR A 14 -27.02 -3.66 3.89
N LEU A 15 -27.59 -2.66 3.22
CA LEU A 15 -27.77 -1.29 3.72
C LEU A 15 -29.14 -1.09 4.38
N LEU A 16 -29.69 -2.15 5.00
CA LEU A 16 -30.97 -2.07 5.70
C LEU A 16 -30.90 -1.04 6.83
N GLY A 17 -31.80 -0.05 6.79
CA GLY A 17 -31.82 1.05 7.76
C GLY A 17 -30.88 2.21 7.42
N ILE A 18 -30.22 2.20 6.27
CA ILE A 18 -29.46 3.34 5.73
C ILE A 18 -30.22 3.86 4.51
N ASN A 19 -30.87 5.02 4.61
CA ASN A 19 -31.64 5.57 3.49
C ASN A 19 -30.70 6.11 2.40
N PRO A 20 -31.18 6.29 1.16
CA PRO A 20 -30.42 7.00 0.14
C PRO A 20 -30.02 8.40 0.62
N GLY A 21 -28.73 8.72 0.52
CA GLY A 21 -28.14 9.97 1.03
C GLY A 21 -27.58 9.88 2.45
N ASP A 22 -27.90 8.84 3.22
CA ASP A 22 -27.40 8.68 4.58
C ASP A 22 -25.92 8.28 4.61
N ASN A 23 -25.25 8.72 5.67
CA ASN A 23 -23.87 8.44 5.98
C ASN A 23 -23.75 7.24 6.92
N PHE A 24 -22.75 6.39 6.67
CA PHE A 24 -22.54 5.17 7.44
C PHE A 24 -21.08 4.71 7.41
N TYR A 25 -20.77 3.76 8.29
CA TYR A 25 -19.50 3.05 8.33
C TYR A 25 -19.70 1.55 8.12
N VAL A 26 -18.69 0.91 7.55
CA VAL A 26 -18.52 -0.54 7.67
C VAL A 26 -17.60 -0.78 8.85
N ALA A 27 -18.02 -1.61 9.80
CA ALA A 27 -17.27 -1.91 11.01
C ALA A 27 -17.03 -3.41 11.17
N SER A 28 -15.94 -3.77 11.85
CA SER A 28 -15.78 -5.12 12.39
C SER A 28 -16.71 -5.31 13.59
N PRO A 29 -16.99 -6.56 13.99
CA PRO A 29 -17.46 -6.83 15.34
C PRO A 29 -16.49 -6.28 16.40
N VAL A 30 -16.95 -6.26 17.65
CA VAL A 30 -16.13 -5.95 18.83
C VAL A 30 -14.84 -6.77 18.80
N ILE A 31 -13.73 -6.09 19.05
CA ILE A 31 -12.40 -6.69 19.12
C ILE A 31 -12.31 -7.48 20.42
N THR A 32 -11.99 -8.76 20.29
CA THR A 32 -11.82 -9.72 21.39
C THR A 32 -10.53 -10.51 21.17
N ASN A 33 -10.11 -11.27 22.17
CA ASN A 33 -8.95 -12.17 22.03
C ASN A 33 -9.10 -13.17 20.86
N ALA A 34 -10.34 -13.53 20.50
CA ALA A 34 -10.61 -14.48 19.41
C ALA A 34 -10.32 -13.91 18.01
N ASN A 35 -10.46 -12.59 17.81
CA ASN A 35 -10.25 -11.95 16.50
C ASN A 35 -9.06 -10.99 16.45
N GLN A 36 -8.41 -10.69 17.58
CA GLN A 36 -7.25 -9.79 17.67
C GLN A 36 -6.15 -10.09 16.64
N GLN A 37 -5.85 -11.38 16.40
CA GLN A 37 -4.82 -11.77 15.43
C GLN A 37 -5.16 -11.34 13.99
N LEU A 38 -6.44 -11.27 13.63
CA LEU A 38 -6.86 -10.79 12.30
C LEU A 38 -6.55 -9.30 12.12
N LEU A 39 -6.69 -8.50 13.18
CA LEU A 39 -6.35 -7.07 13.18
C LEU A 39 -4.84 -6.87 13.07
N ILE A 40 -4.05 -7.64 13.83
CA ILE A 40 -2.58 -7.61 13.74
C ILE A 40 -2.14 -7.99 12.32
N ASN A 41 -2.73 -9.04 11.74
CA ASN A 41 -2.45 -9.45 10.36
C ASN A 41 -2.86 -8.38 9.33
N ALA A 42 -3.90 -7.60 9.61
CA ALA A 42 -4.30 -6.46 8.79
C ALA A 42 -3.34 -5.27 8.88
N GLY A 43 -2.42 -5.24 9.86
CA GLY A 43 -1.33 -4.27 9.95
C GLY A 43 -1.27 -3.47 11.25
N PHE A 44 -2.27 -3.57 12.13
CA PHE A 44 -2.34 -2.84 13.38
C PHE A 44 -1.27 -3.27 14.41
N THR A 45 -1.06 -2.48 15.46
CA THR A 45 -0.16 -2.90 16.55
C THR A 45 -0.83 -3.97 17.42
N PRO A 46 -0.06 -4.79 18.18
CA PRO A 46 -0.64 -5.72 19.14
C PRO A 46 -1.50 -5.05 20.23
N ALA A 47 -1.22 -3.77 20.55
CA ALA A 47 -1.96 -3.01 21.55
C ALA A 47 -3.33 -2.52 21.05
N LEU A 48 -3.52 -2.40 19.73
CA LEU A 48 -4.75 -1.93 19.09
C LEU A 48 -5.24 -0.63 19.73
N ASN A 49 -4.39 0.39 19.75
CA ASN A 49 -4.73 1.68 20.35
C ASN A 49 -5.78 2.40 19.52
N ILE A 50 -6.65 3.16 20.19
CA ILE A 50 -7.65 3.98 19.53
C ILE A 50 -6.94 5.08 18.74
N GLY A 51 -7.40 5.35 17.52
CA GLY A 51 -6.77 6.28 16.60
C GLY A 51 -5.69 5.66 15.72
N GLU A 52 -5.30 4.39 15.93
CA GLU A 52 -4.49 3.68 14.95
C GLU A 52 -5.23 3.59 13.61
N GLN A 53 -4.54 3.91 12.52
CA GLN A 53 -5.05 3.82 11.16
C GLN A 53 -4.05 3.09 10.26
N VAL A 54 -4.53 2.18 9.43
CA VAL A 54 -3.69 1.42 8.50
C VAL A 54 -4.34 1.31 7.13
N LEU A 55 -3.55 1.42 6.07
CA LEU A 55 -3.89 0.80 4.80
C LEU A 55 -3.70 -0.72 4.98
N PRO A 56 -4.75 -1.57 4.86
CA PRO A 56 -4.62 -2.97 5.26
C PRO A 56 -3.56 -3.74 4.48
N THR A 57 -2.86 -4.64 5.17
CA THR A 57 -1.88 -5.55 4.56
C THR A 57 -2.50 -6.34 3.42
N VAL A 58 -1.75 -6.50 2.32
CA VAL A 58 -2.15 -7.35 1.20
C VAL A 58 -2.18 -8.82 1.66
N ASN A 59 -3.37 -9.43 1.62
CA ASN A 59 -3.59 -10.83 1.98
C ASN A 59 -4.11 -11.63 0.77
N LYS A 60 -5.23 -11.19 0.20
CA LYS A 60 -5.92 -11.85 -0.92
C LYS A 60 -6.32 -10.80 -1.97
N ALA A 61 -7.19 -11.19 -2.91
CA ALA A 61 -7.45 -10.37 -4.09
C ALA A 61 -8.08 -9.00 -3.79
N ILE A 62 -8.94 -8.87 -2.77
CA ILE A 62 -9.60 -7.58 -2.47
C ILE A 62 -8.61 -6.62 -1.81
N SER A 63 -7.88 -7.07 -0.79
CA SER A 63 -6.81 -6.30 -0.14
C SER A 63 -5.66 -5.96 -1.11
N LYS A 64 -5.31 -6.87 -2.03
CA LYS A 64 -4.37 -6.58 -3.13
C LYS A 64 -4.88 -5.46 -4.04
N PHE A 65 -6.13 -5.54 -4.49
CA PHE A 65 -6.74 -4.49 -5.31
C PHE A 65 -6.88 -3.19 -4.52
N ASN A 66 -7.20 -3.25 -3.22
CA ASN A 66 -7.29 -2.10 -2.33
C ASN A 66 -5.98 -1.32 -2.29
N ALA A 67 -4.85 -2.00 -2.12
CA ALA A 67 -3.55 -1.38 -1.97
C ALA A 67 -2.88 -1.01 -3.30
N ASN A 68 -3.08 -1.79 -4.36
CA ASN A 68 -2.29 -1.69 -5.59
C ASN A 68 -3.12 -1.37 -6.85
N GLY A 69 -4.44 -1.40 -6.77
CA GLY A 69 -5.30 -1.23 -7.93
C GLY A 69 -5.19 -2.39 -8.90
N GLY A 70 -5.40 -2.11 -10.18
CA GLY A 70 -5.33 -3.12 -11.23
C GLY A 70 -5.28 -2.53 -12.61
N PHE A 71 -5.56 -3.36 -13.62
CA PHE A 71 -5.67 -2.90 -15.00
C PHE A 71 -6.59 -3.81 -15.81
N ILE A 72 -7.14 -3.25 -16.88
CA ILE A 72 -7.87 -3.97 -17.91
C ILE A 72 -7.01 -4.00 -19.17
N THR A 73 -6.79 -5.19 -19.73
CA THR A 73 -6.07 -5.36 -20.99
C THR A 73 -7.00 -5.10 -22.18
N LEU A 74 -6.70 -4.10 -22.99
CA LEU A 74 -7.52 -3.67 -24.14
C LEU A 74 -7.15 -4.48 -25.39
N LYS A 75 -7.57 -5.75 -25.43
CA LYS A 75 -7.25 -6.69 -26.52
C LYS A 75 -7.76 -6.28 -27.91
N GLY A 76 -8.73 -5.37 -27.99
CA GLY A 76 -9.28 -4.86 -29.24
C GLY A 76 -8.47 -3.72 -29.89
N GLN A 77 -7.41 -3.24 -29.23
CA GLN A 77 -6.55 -2.17 -29.74
C GLN A 77 -5.22 -2.75 -30.27
N PRO A 78 -4.55 -2.06 -31.21
CA PRO A 78 -3.22 -2.47 -31.64
C PRO A 78 -2.24 -2.49 -30.47
N LYS A 79 -1.25 -3.38 -30.53
CA LYS A 79 -0.20 -3.43 -29.52
C LYS A 79 0.64 -2.16 -29.54
N VAL A 80 1.15 -1.80 -28.38
CA VAL A 80 2.05 -0.67 -28.17
C VAL A 80 3.42 -1.17 -27.70
N PRO A 81 4.51 -0.49 -28.07
CA PRO A 81 5.85 -0.80 -27.59
C PRO A 81 5.92 -0.60 -26.07
N ALA A 82 6.66 -1.48 -25.39
CA ALA A 82 6.89 -1.47 -23.96
C ALA A 82 8.24 -2.08 -23.63
N GLN A 83 8.75 -1.77 -22.44
CA GLN A 83 9.99 -2.34 -21.90
C GLN A 83 9.69 -3.11 -20.61
N ARG A 84 10.47 -4.16 -20.36
CA ARG A 84 10.46 -4.89 -19.09
C ARG A 84 11.88 -5.27 -18.68
N GLU A 85 12.12 -5.32 -17.38
CA GLU A 85 13.34 -5.90 -16.83
C GLU A 85 13.36 -7.41 -17.10
N PHE A 86 14.47 -7.90 -17.59
CA PHE A 86 14.75 -9.32 -17.79
C PHE A 86 16.07 -9.66 -17.12
N THR A 87 15.97 -10.45 -16.06
CA THR A 87 17.13 -10.93 -15.31
C THR A 87 17.38 -12.39 -15.62
N PHE A 88 18.61 -12.70 -16.02
CA PHE A 88 19.07 -14.04 -16.41
C PHE A 88 20.43 -14.34 -15.81
N GLN A 89 20.75 -15.63 -15.73
CA GLN A 89 22.05 -16.11 -15.28
C GLN A 89 22.90 -16.50 -16.49
N ASP A 90 24.16 -16.08 -16.53
CA ASP A 90 25.10 -16.51 -17.57
C ASP A 90 25.64 -17.92 -17.29
N TRP A 91 26.41 -18.44 -18.26
CA TRP A 91 27.05 -19.76 -18.18
C TRP A 91 28.08 -19.91 -17.04
N HIS A 92 28.57 -18.81 -16.47
CA HIS A 92 29.44 -18.78 -15.30
C HIS A 92 28.68 -18.64 -13.98
N GLY A 93 27.35 -18.54 -14.02
CA GLY A 93 26.52 -18.40 -12.83
C GLY A 93 26.32 -16.95 -12.38
N ASN A 94 26.79 -15.95 -13.12
CA ASN A 94 26.58 -14.54 -12.77
C ASN A 94 25.20 -14.08 -13.24
N TRP A 95 24.54 -13.27 -12.41
CA TRP A 95 23.26 -12.68 -12.79
C TRP A 95 23.45 -11.37 -13.56
N HIS A 96 22.60 -11.18 -14.57
CA HIS A 96 22.58 -9.99 -15.41
C HIS A 96 21.14 -9.51 -15.54
N THR A 97 20.92 -8.20 -15.36
CA THR A 97 19.62 -7.56 -15.59
C THR A 97 19.71 -6.69 -16.85
N LYS A 98 18.78 -6.86 -17.78
CA LYS A 98 18.66 -6.06 -19.02
C LYS A 98 17.23 -5.63 -19.27
N MET A 99 17.03 -4.48 -19.91
CA MET A 99 15.74 -4.09 -20.44
C MET A 99 15.49 -4.78 -21.77
N ILE A 100 14.30 -5.34 -21.95
CA ILE A 100 13.87 -5.96 -23.22
C ILE A 100 12.64 -5.21 -23.75
N ASP A 101 12.75 -4.75 -24.99
CA ASP A 101 11.64 -4.22 -25.77
C ASP A 101 10.68 -5.34 -26.18
N TYR A 102 9.38 -5.08 -26.03
CA TYR A 102 8.33 -6.00 -26.46
C TYR A 102 7.05 -5.23 -26.79
N GLU A 103 6.16 -5.87 -27.53
CA GLU A 103 4.84 -5.32 -27.82
C GLU A 103 3.77 -5.92 -26.91
N ARG A 104 2.90 -5.07 -26.37
CA ARG A 104 1.77 -5.49 -25.53
C ARG A 104 0.49 -4.77 -25.89
N TYR A 105 -0.65 -5.40 -25.62
CA TYR A 105 -1.93 -4.70 -25.68
C TYR A 105 -1.94 -3.53 -24.67
N PRO A 106 -2.52 -2.37 -25.05
CA PRO A 106 -2.72 -1.26 -24.13
C PRO A 106 -3.45 -1.70 -22.86
N ARG A 107 -3.11 -1.08 -21.74
CA ARG A 107 -3.74 -1.35 -20.44
C ARG A 107 -4.44 -0.09 -19.94
N GLN A 108 -5.72 -0.20 -19.63
CA GLN A 108 -6.43 0.82 -18.88
C GLN A 108 -6.16 0.58 -17.40
N ILE A 109 -5.55 1.55 -16.72
CA ILE A 109 -5.27 1.46 -15.28
C ILE A 109 -6.59 1.58 -14.51
N LEU A 110 -6.76 0.69 -13.52
CA LEU A 110 -7.81 0.80 -12.51
C LEU A 110 -7.17 1.34 -11.24
N PRO A 111 -7.55 2.54 -10.78
CA PRO A 111 -6.97 3.12 -9.58
C PRO A 111 -7.26 2.24 -8.36
N ALA A 112 -6.32 2.26 -7.42
CA ALA A 112 -6.47 1.57 -6.14
C ALA A 112 -7.54 2.30 -5.29
N PRO A 113 -8.47 1.59 -4.65
CA PRO A 113 -9.41 2.22 -3.72
C PRO A 113 -8.78 2.82 -2.47
N LEU A 114 -7.63 2.29 -2.02
CA LEU A 114 -6.81 2.82 -0.93
C LEU A 114 -7.56 3.06 0.38
N ILE A 115 -8.52 2.18 0.69
CA ILE A 115 -9.33 2.29 1.90
C ILE A 115 -8.48 1.94 3.12
N GLU A 116 -8.27 2.94 3.97
CA GLU A 116 -7.63 2.79 5.27
C GLU A 116 -8.67 2.44 6.35
N ILE A 117 -8.28 1.62 7.32
CA ILE A 117 -9.12 1.17 8.43
C ILE A 117 -8.58 1.76 9.73
N SER A 118 -9.47 2.20 10.61
CA SER A 118 -9.10 2.82 11.89
C SER A 118 -9.67 2.06 13.09
N ILE A 119 -8.92 2.00 14.18
CA ILE A 119 -9.41 1.51 15.48
C ILE A 119 -10.13 2.66 16.20
N VAL A 120 -11.37 2.41 16.61
CA VAL A 120 -12.21 3.35 17.34
C VAL A 120 -12.95 2.65 18.48
N GLU A 121 -13.60 3.42 19.35
CA GLU A 121 -14.58 2.89 20.31
C GLU A 121 -16.00 3.04 19.76
N ASN A 122 -16.89 2.11 20.10
CA ASN A 122 -18.32 2.28 19.93
C ASN A 122 -18.92 3.09 21.12
N LEU A 123 -20.23 3.34 21.10
CA LEU A 123 -20.92 4.06 22.19
C LEU A 123 -20.86 3.33 23.56
N GLN A 124 -20.52 2.04 23.57
CA GLN A 124 -20.37 1.22 24.77
C GLN A 124 -18.92 1.21 25.29
N GLY A 125 -17.99 1.92 24.65
CA GLY A 125 -16.57 1.94 25.02
C GLY A 125 -15.79 0.70 24.57
N GLU A 126 -16.34 -0.10 23.66
CA GLU A 126 -15.69 -1.29 23.13
C GLU A 126 -14.93 -0.96 21.85
N LYS A 127 -13.72 -1.52 21.69
CA LYS A 127 -12.90 -1.30 20.50
C LYS A 127 -13.46 -2.03 19.28
N ILE A 128 -13.52 -1.35 18.15
CA ILE A 128 -13.88 -1.87 16.83
C ILE A 128 -12.93 -1.31 15.76
N ALA A 129 -12.84 -1.98 14.62
CA ALA A 129 -12.22 -1.42 13.42
C ALA A 129 -13.30 -0.87 12.48
N ARG A 130 -13.10 0.31 11.89
CA ARG A 130 -14.06 0.94 10.98
C ARG A 130 -13.45 1.42 9.67
N SER A 131 -14.27 1.51 8.64
CA SER A 131 -13.95 2.17 7.38
C SER A 131 -13.96 3.71 7.53
N PRO A 132 -13.50 4.46 6.52
CA PRO A 132 -13.83 5.86 6.36
C PRO A 132 -15.34 6.03 6.20
N LEU A 133 -15.81 7.28 6.33
CA LEU A 133 -17.24 7.58 6.16
C LEU A 133 -17.67 7.31 4.72
N LEU A 134 -18.72 6.52 4.57
CA LEU A 134 -19.35 6.22 3.30
C LEU A 134 -20.71 6.89 3.22
N ASN A 135 -21.10 7.27 2.00
CA ASN A 135 -22.41 7.83 1.73
C ASN A 135 -23.20 6.86 0.83
N ASN A 136 -24.45 6.57 1.20
CA ASN A 136 -25.34 5.72 0.42
C ASN A 136 -25.88 6.47 -0.80
N SER A 137 -25.09 6.53 -1.87
CA SER A 137 -25.51 7.09 -3.15
C SER A 137 -25.22 6.10 -4.29
N PRO A 138 -25.99 6.17 -5.40
CA PRO A 138 -25.77 5.29 -6.55
C PRO A 138 -24.34 5.33 -7.12
N GLY A 139 -23.68 6.50 -7.07
CA GLY A 139 -22.29 6.67 -7.52
C GLY A 139 -21.27 5.93 -6.66
N ASN A 140 -21.57 5.71 -5.38
CA ASN A 140 -20.66 5.08 -4.42
C ASN A 140 -20.80 3.55 -4.36
N HIS A 141 -21.76 2.96 -5.09
CA HIS A 141 -22.09 1.54 -4.99
C HIS A 141 -20.87 0.62 -5.17
N ASN A 142 -19.95 0.93 -6.11
CA ASN A 142 -18.72 0.16 -6.29
C ASN A 142 -17.75 0.28 -5.11
N MET A 143 -17.62 1.48 -4.55
CA MET A 143 -16.79 1.73 -3.37
C MET A 143 -17.36 0.99 -2.15
N ILE A 144 -18.66 1.13 -1.88
CA ILE A 144 -19.34 0.44 -0.78
C ILE A 144 -19.18 -1.08 -0.89
N LYS A 145 -19.42 -1.63 -2.09
CA LYS A 145 -19.20 -3.06 -2.37
C LYS A 145 -17.76 -3.48 -2.09
N HIS A 146 -16.78 -2.67 -2.48
CA HIS A 146 -15.37 -2.95 -2.22
C HIS A 146 -15.05 -2.90 -0.74
N THR A 147 -15.52 -1.87 -0.01
CA THR A 147 -15.32 -1.74 1.44
C THR A 147 -15.87 -2.93 2.21
N ILE A 148 -17.12 -3.33 1.94
CA ILE A 148 -17.73 -4.49 2.62
C ILE A 148 -16.91 -5.75 2.31
N ASN A 149 -16.55 -5.97 1.03
CA ASN A 149 -15.74 -7.13 0.66
C ASN A 149 -14.32 -7.11 1.25
N LEU A 150 -13.75 -5.93 1.49
CA LEU A 150 -12.46 -5.77 2.14
C LEU A 150 -12.55 -6.21 3.60
N PHE A 151 -13.57 -5.74 4.34
CA PHE A 151 -13.82 -6.17 5.71
C PHE A 151 -14.10 -7.68 5.82
N LEU A 152 -14.91 -8.24 4.91
CA LEU A 152 -15.15 -9.69 4.87
C LEU A 152 -13.87 -10.48 4.57
N GLU A 153 -12.97 -9.98 3.72
CA GLU A 153 -11.70 -10.63 3.43
C GLU A 153 -10.71 -10.57 4.59
N LEU A 154 -10.72 -9.47 5.36
CA LEU A 154 -9.82 -9.25 6.50
C LEU A 154 -10.30 -9.91 7.79
N PHE A 155 -11.59 -9.78 8.11
CA PHE A 155 -12.16 -10.14 9.41
C PHE A 155 -13.17 -11.29 9.35
N GLY A 156 -13.55 -11.74 8.15
CA GLY A 156 -14.55 -12.80 7.93
C GLY A 156 -16.00 -12.32 8.07
N GLU A 157 -16.20 -11.17 8.71
CA GLU A 157 -17.51 -10.59 8.97
C GLU A 157 -17.43 -9.08 9.21
N CYS A 158 -18.58 -8.40 9.06
CA CYS A 158 -18.70 -6.97 9.32
C CYS A 158 -20.14 -6.56 9.62
N GLU A 159 -20.31 -5.33 10.09
CA GLU A 159 -21.58 -4.69 10.37
C GLU A 159 -21.65 -3.32 9.72
N ILE A 160 -22.86 -2.84 9.47
CA ILE A 160 -23.12 -1.48 8.99
C ILE A 160 -23.59 -0.65 10.18
N LEU A 161 -22.88 0.44 10.45
CA LEU A 161 -23.17 1.37 11.53
C LEU A 161 -23.56 2.72 10.94
N GLN A 162 -24.66 3.30 11.42
CA GLN A 162 -25.01 4.69 11.11
C GLN A 162 -23.96 5.63 11.70
N ASP A 163 -23.76 6.79 11.09
CA ASP A 163 -22.74 7.77 11.48
C ASP A 163 -22.87 8.21 12.97
N ASN A 164 -24.10 8.34 13.46
CA ASN A 164 -24.40 8.71 14.84
C ASN A 164 -24.13 7.61 15.89
N LEU A 165 -23.79 6.39 15.47
CA LEU A 165 -23.50 5.26 16.37
C LEU A 165 -22.01 5.16 16.73
N LEU A 166 -21.20 6.12 16.32
CA LEU A 166 -19.80 6.23 16.74
C LEU A 166 -19.55 7.62 17.35
N PRO A 167 -18.78 7.68 18.45
CA PRO A 167 -18.37 8.95 19.02
C PRO A 167 -17.48 9.71 18.03
N ALA A 168 -17.54 11.05 18.09
CA ALA A 168 -16.61 11.90 17.37
C ALA A 168 -15.18 11.59 17.83
N LEU A 169 -14.29 11.31 16.88
CA LEU A 169 -12.91 10.94 17.19
C LEU A 169 -12.08 12.19 17.46
N ASN A 170 -11.96 12.57 18.73
CA ASN A 170 -11.19 13.75 19.17
C ASN A 170 -9.73 13.42 19.53
N ILE A 171 -9.18 12.32 19.01
CA ILE A 171 -7.84 11.83 19.30
C ILE A 171 -6.99 11.93 18.02
N PRO A 172 -5.71 12.31 18.11
CA PRO A 172 -4.81 12.29 16.95
C PRO A 172 -4.77 10.91 16.28
N ILE A 173 -4.94 10.88 14.96
CA ILE A 173 -4.82 9.65 14.17
C ILE A 173 -3.34 9.30 14.01
N THR A 174 -2.99 8.05 14.36
CA THR A 174 -1.64 7.51 14.17
C THR A 174 -1.65 6.55 12.99
N ARG A 175 -1.14 7.00 11.83
CA ARG A 175 -1.01 6.17 10.62
C ARG A 175 0.19 5.24 10.74
N LEU A 176 -0.02 3.92 10.70
CA LEU A 176 1.03 2.90 10.86
C LEU A 176 1.50 2.39 9.48
N ASN A 177 1.86 3.32 8.59
CA ASN A 177 2.24 3.01 7.22
C ASN A 177 3.74 2.72 7.06
N TRP A 178 4.56 3.05 8.06
CA TRP A 178 6.02 2.99 7.97
C TRP A 178 6.67 2.53 9.26
N ASP A 179 7.72 1.72 9.14
CA ASP A 179 8.65 1.41 10.21
C ASP A 179 9.96 2.17 9.93
N ILE A 180 10.30 3.14 10.78
CA ILE A 180 11.51 3.98 10.65
C ILE A 180 12.69 3.27 11.32
N LEU A 181 13.80 3.12 10.61
CA LEU A 181 15.03 2.58 11.20
C LEU A 181 15.75 3.64 12.05
N PRO A 182 16.51 3.25 13.09
CA PRO A 182 17.27 4.19 13.90
C PRO A 182 18.15 5.11 13.05
N PRO A 183 18.45 6.36 13.46
CA PRO A 183 19.41 7.18 12.73
C PRO A 183 20.77 6.49 12.62
N GLY A 184 21.37 6.47 11.43
CA GLY A 184 22.67 5.85 11.20
C GLY A 184 22.98 5.60 9.73
N ASN A 185 24.23 5.28 9.41
CA ASN A 185 24.62 4.98 8.03
C ASN A 185 24.13 3.58 7.64
N TYR A 186 23.49 3.49 6.47
CA TYR A 186 22.89 2.27 5.94
C TYR A 186 23.54 1.83 4.62
N PRO A 187 24.81 1.36 4.65
CA PRO A 187 25.42 0.73 3.49
C PRO A 187 24.72 -0.59 3.14
N TRP A 188 24.97 -1.10 1.94
CA TRP A 188 24.34 -2.33 1.43
C TRP A 188 24.40 -3.50 2.42
N ALA A 189 25.57 -3.77 3.01
CA ALA A 189 25.75 -4.87 3.96
C ALA A 189 24.79 -4.82 5.17
N THR A 190 24.36 -3.62 5.58
CA THR A 190 23.41 -3.43 6.68
C THR A 190 21.96 -3.60 6.23
N LEU A 191 21.64 -3.18 5.00
CA LEU A 191 20.28 -3.21 4.47
C LEU A 191 19.89 -4.53 3.82
N GLN A 192 20.86 -5.22 3.22
CA GLN A 192 20.65 -6.46 2.46
C GLN A 192 19.83 -7.50 3.25
N PRO A 193 20.14 -7.83 4.53
CA PRO A 193 19.34 -8.81 5.27
C PRO A 193 17.87 -8.40 5.44
N ARG A 194 17.62 -7.09 5.60
CA ARG A 194 16.26 -6.54 5.77
C ARG A 194 15.47 -6.60 4.48
N ILE A 195 16.08 -6.20 3.38
CA ILE A 195 15.48 -6.26 2.04
C ILE A 195 15.18 -7.70 1.69
N GLN A 196 16.12 -8.61 1.96
CA GLN A 196 15.98 -10.05 1.70
C GLN A 196 14.73 -10.63 2.37
N MET A 197 14.45 -10.28 3.63
CA MET A 197 13.23 -10.72 4.33
C MET A 197 11.94 -10.30 3.61
N VAL A 198 11.95 -9.16 2.90
CA VAL A 198 10.78 -8.66 2.16
C VAL A 198 10.64 -9.34 0.79
N ILE A 199 11.76 -9.60 0.11
CA ILE A 199 11.78 -10.14 -1.28
C ILE A 199 11.97 -11.66 -1.36
N ASN A 200 12.05 -12.36 -0.22
CA ASN A 200 12.24 -13.82 -0.17
C ASN A 200 11.17 -14.61 -0.92
N ASN A 201 9.93 -14.13 -0.95
CA ASN A 201 8.81 -14.78 -1.64
C ASN A 201 8.67 -14.36 -3.11
N THR A 202 9.56 -13.49 -3.61
CA THR A 202 9.60 -13.03 -5.00
C THR A 202 10.42 -14.00 -5.86
N PRO A 203 10.08 -14.21 -7.16
CA PRO A 203 10.87 -15.02 -8.09
C PRO A 203 12.36 -14.61 -8.10
N ILE A 204 13.25 -15.59 -8.27
CA ILE A 204 14.71 -15.41 -8.13
C ILE A 204 15.28 -14.32 -9.06
N ASN A 205 14.78 -14.26 -10.30
CA ASN A 205 15.19 -13.27 -11.29
C ASN A 205 14.75 -11.86 -10.89
N THR A 206 13.49 -11.68 -10.51
CA THR A 206 12.96 -10.39 -10.02
C THR A 206 13.67 -9.97 -8.73
N ARG A 207 14.00 -10.92 -7.87
CA ARG A 207 14.74 -10.66 -6.63
C ARG A 207 16.09 -10.00 -6.90
N GLN A 208 16.83 -10.50 -7.89
CA GLN A 208 18.13 -9.95 -8.24
C GLN A 208 18.01 -8.51 -8.76
N ALA A 209 17.08 -8.23 -9.69
CA ALA A 209 16.85 -6.86 -10.16
C ALA A 209 16.54 -5.88 -9.01
N ILE A 210 15.72 -6.32 -8.03
CA ILE A 210 15.45 -5.52 -6.83
C ILE A 210 16.72 -5.33 -6.02
N GLN A 211 17.53 -6.37 -5.79
CA GLN A 211 18.80 -6.24 -5.07
C GLN A 211 19.74 -5.25 -5.76
N ASP A 212 19.93 -5.34 -7.08
CA ASP A 212 20.80 -4.46 -7.86
C ASP A 212 20.41 -2.98 -7.67
N ARG A 213 19.10 -2.68 -7.76
CA ARG A 213 18.59 -1.31 -7.57
C ARG A 213 18.81 -0.80 -6.14
N PHE A 214 18.54 -1.64 -5.15
CA PHE A 214 18.67 -1.25 -3.75
C PHE A 214 20.14 -1.14 -3.32
N GLU A 215 21.01 -2.00 -3.82
CA GLU A 215 22.45 -1.90 -3.64
C GLU A 215 22.96 -0.58 -4.21
N PHE A 216 22.55 -0.24 -5.44
CA PHE A 216 22.88 1.03 -6.08
C PHE A 216 22.43 2.23 -5.25
N LEU A 217 21.17 2.27 -4.78
CA LEU A 217 20.67 3.35 -3.91
C LEU A 217 21.42 3.44 -2.57
N SER A 218 21.81 2.29 -2.02
CA SER A 218 22.55 2.22 -0.74
C SER A 218 24.03 2.59 -0.88
N SER A 219 24.59 2.57 -2.11
CA SER A 219 25.99 2.95 -2.38
C SER A 219 26.27 4.42 -2.04
N TYR A 220 25.24 5.28 -2.13
CA TYR A 220 25.30 6.68 -1.68
C TYR A 220 25.18 6.84 -0.15
N THR A 221 25.25 5.75 0.61
CA THR A 221 25.28 5.72 2.09
C THR A 221 24.16 6.56 2.74
N PRO A 222 22.88 6.16 2.55
CA PRO A 222 21.76 6.85 3.19
C PRO A 222 21.92 6.82 4.71
N ASN A 223 21.55 7.92 5.38
CA ASN A 223 21.57 8.02 6.85
C ASN A 223 20.18 7.82 7.48
N PHE A 224 19.16 7.74 6.64
CA PHE A 224 17.78 7.56 7.01
C PHE A 224 17.18 6.48 6.10
N VAL A 225 16.53 5.49 6.72
CA VAL A 225 15.79 4.46 5.98
C VAL A 225 14.47 4.19 6.68
N ALA A 226 13.38 4.17 5.93
CA ALA A 226 12.08 3.70 6.40
C ALA A 226 11.55 2.59 5.49
N THR A 227 10.92 1.59 6.09
CA THR A 227 10.33 0.47 5.36
C THR A 227 8.82 0.52 5.48
N GLY A 228 8.12 0.38 4.36
CA GLY A 228 6.67 0.42 4.35
C GLY A 228 6.06 -0.78 5.09
N ARG A 229 5.02 -0.49 5.86
CA ARG A 229 4.24 -1.43 6.66
C ARG A 229 2.85 -1.60 6.05
N ALA A 230 2.21 -2.74 6.35
CA ALA A 230 0.85 -3.05 5.92
C ALA A 230 0.65 -2.87 4.39
N GLY A 231 -0.25 -1.98 3.95
CA GLY A 231 -0.50 -1.69 2.54
C GLY A 231 0.65 -1.00 1.79
N PHE A 232 1.66 -0.50 2.52
CA PHE A 232 2.92 0.02 2.00
C PHE A 232 4.04 -1.03 2.02
N LYS A 233 3.77 -2.28 2.41
CA LYS A 233 4.79 -3.33 2.38
C LYS A 233 5.40 -3.44 0.99
N GLY A 234 6.74 -3.41 0.92
CA GLY A 234 7.49 -3.42 -0.34
C GLY A 234 7.84 -2.04 -0.89
N TYR A 235 7.54 -0.97 -0.16
CA TYR A 235 8.08 0.35 -0.40
C TYR A 235 9.19 0.66 0.61
N PHE A 236 10.22 1.36 0.17
CA PHE A 236 11.36 1.77 0.99
C PHE A 236 11.67 3.22 0.73
N VAL A 237 12.06 3.93 1.79
CA VAL A 237 12.47 5.33 1.70
C VAL A 237 13.91 5.47 2.14
N PHE A 238 14.67 6.20 1.34
CA PHE A 238 16.08 6.52 1.59
C PHE A 238 16.21 8.04 1.71
N GLY A 239 16.82 8.49 2.82
CA GLY A 239 17.22 9.88 3.00
C GLY A 239 18.74 9.98 3.04
N TYR A 240 19.26 11.06 2.45
CA TYR A 240 20.69 11.27 2.28
C TYR A 240 21.09 12.59 2.97
N PRO A 241 22.12 12.61 3.84
CA PRO A 241 22.40 13.75 4.70
C PRO A 241 22.78 15.04 3.96
N LYS A 242 23.22 14.95 2.70
CA LYS A 242 23.65 16.09 1.88
C LYS A 242 22.56 16.62 0.95
N HIS A 243 21.37 16.03 1.00
CA HIS A 243 20.30 16.31 0.06
C HIS A 243 18.97 16.50 0.79
N ASP A 244 18.23 17.54 0.42
CA ASP A 244 16.92 17.86 0.97
C ASP A 244 15.79 17.09 0.25
N PHE A 245 16.05 15.83 -0.09
CA PHE A 245 15.06 14.94 -0.71
C PHE A 245 15.14 13.51 -0.17
N TYR A 246 14.05 12.79 -0.38
CA TYR A 246 13.91 11.38 -0.04
C TYR A 246 13.57 10.56 -1.28
N ILE A 247 14.19 9.39 -1.42
CA ILE A 247 13.89 8.47 -2.52
C ILE A 247 12.94 7.40 -2.02
N LEU A 248 11.77 7.31 -2.63
CA LEU A 248 10.79 6.26 -2.43
C LEU A 248 10.92 5.22 -3.56
N GLU A 249 11.43 4.05 -3.21
CA GLU A 249 11.63 2.92 -4.12
C GLU A 249 10.65 1.78 -3.83
N SER A 250 10.20 1.10 -4.88
CA SER A 250 9.26 -0.03 -4.78
C SER A 250 9.87 -1.32 -5.31
N ILE A 251 9.60 -2.43 -4.60
CA ILE A 251 9.99 -3.77 -5.06
C ILE A 251 9.06 -4.33 -6.14
N PHE A 252 7.92 -3.68 -6.43
CA PHE A 252 6.92 -4.22 -7.35
C PHE A 252 7.21 -3.79 -8.79
N GLU A 253 7.22 -4.76 -9.70
CA GLU A 253 7.41 -4.53 -11.13
C GLU A 253 6.35 -3.55 -11.69
N GLY A 254 6.80 -2.63 -12.54
CA GLY A 254 5.94 -1.63 -13.18
C GLY A 254 5.62 -0.40 -12.32
N ASN A 255 6.09 -0.36 -11.06
CA ASN A 255 6.17 0.88 -10.31
C ASN A 255 7.39 1.72 -10.77
N ALA A 256 7.52 2.91 -10.18
CA ALA A 256 8.59 3.86 -10.44
C ALA A 256 9.29 4.23 -9.14
N THR A 257 10.50 4.77 -9.25
CA THR A 257 11.18 5.46 -8.15
C THR A 257 10.67 6.90 -8.10
N TYR A 258 10.32 7.38 -6.91
CA TYR A 258 9.86 8.75 -6.69
C TYR A 258 10.88 9.51 -5.85
N VAL A 259 11.18 10.74 -6.25
CA VAL A 259 12.03 11.66 -5.50
C VAL A 259 11.14 12.69 -4.84
N LEU A 260 11.09 12.68 -3.52
CA LEU A 260 10.20 13.49 -2.70
C LEU A 260 11.00 14.65 -2.11
N GLY A 261 10.63 15.89 -2.46
CA GLY A 261 11.24 17.11 -1.90
C GLY A 261 10.61 17.59 -0.60
N GLN A 262 10.00 16.68 0.15
CA GLN A 262 9.27 16.97 1.37
C GLN A 262 9.90 16.22 2.52
N ASP A 263 9.84 16.81 3.72
CA ASP A 263 10.28 16.13 4.94
C ASP A 263 9.52 14.80 5.10
N TRP A 264 10.27 13.75 5.44
CA TRP A 264 9.73 12.44 5.73
C TRP A 264 8.59 12.46 6.76
N ASN A 265 8.66 13.33 7.77
CA ASN A 265 7.62 13.45 8.79
C ASN A 265 6.27 13.84 8.19
N VAL A 266 6.27 14.64 7.13
CA VAL A 266 5.06 15.02 6.39
C VAL A 266 4.60 13.84 5.55
N VAL A 267 5.51 13.22 4.78
CA VAL A 267 5.17 12.08 3.89
C VAL A 267 4.64 10.88 4.68
N ALA A 268 5.20 10.60 5.85
CA ALA A 268 4.78 9.50 6.71
C ALA A 268 3.34 9.65 7.22
N GLN A 269 2.84 10.89 7.28
CA GLN A 269 1.47 11.20 7.64
C GLN A 269 0.51 11.12 6.45
N LEU A 270 0.97 10.93 5.21
CA LEU A 270 0.09 10.85 4.04
C LEU A 270 -0.34 9.41 3.75
N SER A 271 -1.54 9.27 3.21
CA SER A 271 -2.05 8.04 2.65
C SER A 271 -1.38 7.76 1.31
N LYS A 272 -1.45 6.50 0.86
CA LYS A 272 -0.87 6.13 -0.43
C LYS A 272 -1.50 6.90 -1.59
N GLY A 273 -2.78 7.23 -1.48
CA GLY A 273 -3.52 7.99 -2.49
C GLY A 273 -2.98 9.41 -2.55
N GLU A 274 -2.86 10.06 -1.39
CA GLU A 274 -2.29 11.41 -1.29
C GLU A 274 -0.86 11.48 -1.84
N ILE A 275 -0.01 10.47 -1.58
CA ILE A 275 1.36 10.44 -2.14
C ILE A 275 1.35 10.37 -3.67
N LEU A 276 0.43 9.61 -4.25
CA LEU A 276 0.35 9.38 -5.70
C LEU A 276 -0.38 10.52 -6.44
N ASP A 277 -1.45 11.05 -5.84
CA ASP A 277 -2.36 12.00 -6.47
C ASP A 277 -1.87 13.45 -6.34
N ASN A 278 -1.22 13.82 -5.22
CA ASN A 278 -0.81 15.20 -4.98
C ASN A 278 0.48 15.62 -5.74
N GLN A 279 0.99 14.77 -6.64
CA GLN A 279 2.23 15.03 -7.40
C GLN A 279 3.38 15.53 -6.50
N LEU A 280 3.48 15.00 -5.28
CA LEU A 280 4.47 15.45 -4.27
C LEU A 280 5.91 15.08 -4.64
N HIS A 281 6.08 14.36 -5.74
CA HIS A 281 7.37 13.99 -6.26
C HIS A 281 7.93 15.12 -7.14
N GLN A 282 9.17 15.50 -6.88
CA GLN A 282 9.95 16.35 -7.80
C GLN A 282 10.28 15.58 -9.07
N TYR A 283 10.59 14.29 -8.94
CA TYR A 283 10.90 13.41 -10.06
C TYR A 283 10.23 12.04 -9.91
N ARG A 284 9.86 11.47 -11.06
CA ARG A 284 9.36 10.09 -11.19
C ARG A 284 10.19 9.36 -12.24
N PHE A 285 11.07 8.47 -11.79
CA PHE A 285 11.94 7.70 -12.67
C PHE A 285 11.38 6.29 -12.88
N LEU A 286 11.08 5.98 -14.13
CA LEU A 286 10.74 4.61 -14.53
C LEU A 286 11.99 3.74 -14.45
N HIS A 287 11.83 2.46 -14.07
CA HIS A 287 12.90 1.47 -14.12
C HIS A 287 13.17 1.08 -15.60
N ASN A 288 13.97 1.90 -16.27
CA ASN A 288 14.44 1.71 -17.65
C ASN A 288 15.96 1.93 -17.73
N ASP A 289 16.54 1.87 -18.94
CA ASP A 289 18.00 2.01 -19.14
C ASP A 289 18.56 3.35 -18.65
N ALA A 290 17.72 4.39 -18.57
CA ALA A 290 18.13 5.70 -18.06
C ALA A 290 18.06 5.82 -16.53
N TRP A 291 17.50 4.83 -15.83
CA TRP A 291 17.20 4.93 -14.39
C TRP A 291 18.43 5.24 -13.54
N GLN A 292 19.51 4.47 -13.67
CA GLN A 292 20.74 4.70 -12.89
C GLN A 292 21.36 6.06 -13.19
N LYS A 293 21.32 6.50 -14.46
CA LYS A 293 21.81 7.82 -14.85
C LYS A 293 20.97 8.93 -14.19
N ASN A 294 19.65 8.84 -14.26
CA ASN A 294 18.75 9.82 -13.67
C ASN A 294 18.94 9.94 -12.15
N ILE A 295 19.22 8.83 -11.46
CA ILE A 295 19.56 8.85 -10.04
C ILE A 295 20.93 9.49 -9.80
N ASN A 296 21.97 9.15 -10.58
CA ASN A 296 23.27 9.80 -10.48
C ASN A 296 23.19 11.32 -10.67
N ASP A 297 22.34 11.79 -11.60
CA ASP A 297 22.22 13.21 -11.93
C ASP A 297 21.64 14.06 -10.77
N ILE A 298 21.00 13.42 -9.77
CA ILE A 298 20.42 14.10 -8.59
C ILE A 298 21.18 13.86 -7.28
N MET A 299 22.15 12.94 -7.27
CA MET A 299 23.01 12.61 -6.13
C MET A 299 24.30 13.43 -6.17
#